data_AF-A0A643EU43-F1
#
_entry.id   AF-A0A643EU43-F1
#
_cell.length_a   1.000
_cell.length_b   1.000
_cell.length_c   1.000
_cell.angle_alpha   90.00
_cell.angle_beta   90.00
_cell.angle_gamma   90.00
#
_symmetry.space_group_name_H-M   'P 1'
#
loop_
_entity.id
_entity.type
_entity.pdbx_description
1 polymer ?
#
loop_
_entity_poly.entity_id
_entity_poly.type
_entity_poly.pdbx_seq_one_letter_code
_entity_poly.pdbx_strand_id
1 'polypeptide(L)'
;MNIGFERILPTPTYASGVTLASFAGRNWDSRAKIVTEFKQNLKSTLRHAQRSLCCYCRRPLGDYRDTELEHIIEKSAHPAFTFEIRNLALSCSTCNNQKARSYKLLCEKLKRRSNKVSGGGGLINCSPVLSRNIPPVAISSAADFRWVHPHLDVFSNHIKVKKGYVFQKRSLKGHRTIQGLQLNALTRVEHRAAVEKLFLRQGFLTSAIGALAQLHYHNPAQVYSIIADVLRAKIRAA
;
A
#
# COMPACT_ATOMS: atom_id res chain seq x y z
N MET A 1 -4.13 -5.89 18.01
CA MET A 1 -4.06 -4.48 17.57
C MET A 1 -5.25 -4.25 16.66
N ASN A 2 -5.92 -3.11 16.76
CA ASN A 2 -6.98 -2.76 15.83
C ASN A 2 -6.35 -2.45 14.46
N ILE A 3 -6.71 -3.21 13.42
CA ILE A 3 -6.20 -3.02 12.05
C ILE A 3 -6.98 -1.96 11.25
N GLY A 4 -8.03 -1.39 11.86
CA GLY A 4 -8.90 -0.36 11.30
C GLY A 4 -9.94 -0.88 10.33
N PHE A 5 -9.55 -1.62 9.28
CA PHE A 5 -10.49 -2.17 8.30
C PHE A 5 -10.01 -3.50 7.71
N GLU A 6 -10.95 -4.39 7.40
CA GLU A 6 -10.66 -5.73 6.85
C GLU A 6 -10.43 -5.71 5.33
N ARG A 7 -11.27 -4.99 4.60
CA ARG A 7 -11.17 -4.76 3.15
C ARG A 7 -11.87 -3.43 2.81
N ILE A 8 -11.54 -2.84 1.68
CA ILE A 8 -12.13 -1.56 1.26
C ILE A 8 -13.61 -1.77 0.94
N LEU A 9 -14.50 -1.26 1.79
CA LEU A 9 -15.94 -1.33 1.63
C LEU A 9 -16.62 0.00 2.00
N PRO A 10 -17.59 0.47 1.20
CA PRO A 10 -17.90 -0.02 -0.14
C PRO A 10 -16.70 0.18 -1.10
N THR A 11 -16.60 -0.66 -2.13
CA THR A 11 -15.67 -0.37 -3.24
C THR A 11 -16.13 0.93 -3.91
N PRO A 12 -15.25 1.89 -4.17
CA PRO A 12 -15.63 3.13 -4.85
C PRO A 12 -16.27 2.85 -6.21
N THR A 13 -17.04 3.81 -6.69
CA THR A 13 -17.62 3.79 -8.04
C THR A 13 -17.13 5.00 -8.83
N TYR A 14 -17.27 4.93 -10.16
CA TYR A 14 -17.04 6.10 -10.99
C TYR A 14 -18.09 7.18 -10.68
N ALA A 15 -17.76 8.44 -10.99
CA ALA A 15 -18.73 9.52 -10.94
C ALA A 15 -19.87 9.26 -11.95
N SER A 16 -21.05 9.84 -11.70
CA SER A 16 -22.19 9.69 -12.61
C SER A 16 -21.81 10.08 -14.04
N GLY A 17 -22.16 9.23 -15.01
CA GLY A 17 -21.82 9.41 -16.42
C GLY A 17 -20.36 9.10 -16.81
N VAL A 18 -19.49 8.77 -15.86
CA VAL A 18 -18.10 8.37 -16.12
C VAL A 18 -17.99 6.84 -16.10
N THR A 19 -17.33 6.29 -17.10
CA THR A 19 -17.01 4.85 -17.17
C THR A 19 -15.53 4.65 -17.46
N LEU A 20 -15.06 3.40 -17.45
CA LEU A 20 -13.69 3.09 -17.86
C LEU A 20 -13.39 3.57 -19.28
N ALA A 21 -14.39 3.53 -20.19
CA ALA A 21 -14.26 4.01 -21.56
C ALA A 21 -14.00 5.52 -21.67
N SER A 22 -14.43 6.31 -20.68
CA SER A 22 -14.16 7.76 -20.62
C SER A 22 -12.67 8.10 -20.53
N PHE A 23 -11.84 7.11 -20.16
CA PHE A 23 -10.38 7.24 -20.07
C PHE A 23 -9.62 6.66 -21.28
N ALA A 24 -10.32 6.24 -22.34
CA ALA A 24 -9.68 5.73 -23.55
C ALA A 24 -8.64 6.71 -24.12
N GLY A 25 -7.45 6.19 -24.47
CA GLY A 25 -6.33 6.99 -24.97
C GLY A 25 -5.63 7.88 -23.93
N ARG A 26 -6.08 7.91 -22.68
CA ARG A 26 -5.46 8.69 -21.59
C ARG A 26 -4.49 7.81 -20.81
N ASN A 27 -3.46 8.44 -20.25
CA ASN A 27 -2.56 7.81 -19.29
C ASN A 27 -2.72 8.43 -17.90
N TRP A 28 -2.16 7.76 -16.89
CA TRP A 28 -2.24 8.23 -15.51
C TRP A 28 -1.78 9.68 -15.36
N ASP A 29 -0.74 10.10 -16.07
CA ASP A 29 -0.10 11.40 -15.88
C ASP A 29 -0.77 12.54 -16.70
N SER A 30 -1.88 12.24 -17.38
CA SER A 30 -2.71 13.21 -18.10
C SER A 30 -3.23 14.31 -17.17
N ARG A 31 -3.11 15.56 -17.62
CA ARG A 31 -3.63 16.76 -16.94
C ARG A 31 -5.07 17.10 -17.31
N ALA A 32 -5.72 16.26 -18.10
CA ALA A 32 -7.08 16.54 -18.54
C ALA A 32 -8.08 16.46 -17.37
N LYS A 33 -9.08 17.35 -17.39
CA LYS A 33 -10.01 17.58 -16.29
C LYS A 33 -10.65 16.30 -15.72
N ILE A 34 -11.15 15.42 -16.59
CA ILE A 34 -11.76 14.14 -16.17
C ILE A 34 -10.78 13.23 -15.39
N VAL A 35 -9.49 13.24 -15.72
CA VAL A 35 -8.46 12.42 -15.04
C VAL A 35 -8.13 13.05 -13.69
N THR A 36 -7.99 14.37 -13.62
CA THR A 36 -7.70 15.07 -12.37
C THR A 36 -8.87 14.98 -11.38
N GLU A 37 -10.11 15.14 -11.86
CA GLU A 37 -11.33 15.00 -11.05
C GLU A 37 -11.52 13.55 -10.58
N PHE A 38 -11.33 12.57 -11.46
CA PHE A 38 -11.37 11.15 -11.08
C PHE A 38 -10.42 10.84 -9.92
N LYS A 39 -9.16 11.26 -10.02
CA LYS A 39 -8.16 11.03 -8.97
C LYS A 39 -8.54 11.70 -7.66
N GLN A 40 -8.99 12.96 -7.71
CA GLN A 40 -9.37 13.71 -6.51
C GLN A 40 -10.56 13.07 -5.81
N ASN A 41 -11.63 12.77 -6.56
CA ASN A 41 -12.83 12.14 -6.03
C ASN A 41 -12.53 10.75 -5.46
N LEU A 42 -11.81 9.92 -6.22
CA LEU A 42 -11.45 8.57 -5.79
C LEU A 42 -10.60 8.60 -4.51
N LYS A 43 -9.63 9.52 -4.42
CA LYS A 43 -8.78 9.68 -3.25
C LYS A 43 -9.58 10.09 -2.01
N SER A 44 -10.57 10.97 -2.17
CA SER A 44 -11.49 11.34 -1.08
C SER A 44 -12.31 10.13 -0.60
N THR A 45 -12.98 9.43 -1.52
CA THR A 45 -13.79 8.25 -1.20
C THR A 45 -12.97 7.14 -0.54
N LEU A 46 -11.80 6.82 -1.09
CA LEU A 46 -10.89 5.82 -0.52
C LEU A 46 -10.39 6.21 0.87
N ARG A 47 -10.19 7.50 1.14
CA ARG A 47 -9.72 7.96 2.45
C ARG A 47 -10.76 7.69 3.53
N HIS A 48 -12.04 7.82 3.21
CA HIS A 48 -13.13 7.39 4.08
C HIS A 48 -13.20 5.86 4.21
N ALA A 49 -13.27 5.14 3.08
CA ALA A 49 -13.41 3.67 3.07
C ALA A 49 -12.22 2.93 3.72
N GLN A 50 -11.01 3.50 3.65
CA GLN A 50 -9.81 2.97 4.30
C GLN A 50 -9.57 3.53 5.70
N ARG A 51 -10.46 4.38 6.22
CA ARG A 51 -10.32 5.05 7.53
C ARG A 51 -8.99 5.80 7.67
N SER A 52 -8.53 6.42 6.59
CA SER A 52 -7.23 7.08 6.49
C SER A 52 -6.03 6.19 6.83
N LEU A 53 -6.13 4.87 6.60
CA LEU A 53 -5.05 3.90 6.80
C LEU A 53 -4.52 3.34 5.48
N CYS A 54 -3.23 3.03 5.45
CA CYS A 54 -2.57 2.40 4.31
C CYS A 54 -3.17 1.02 4.03
N CYS A 55 -3.50 0.74 2.76
CA CYS A 55 -4.10 -0.52 2.33
C CYS A 55 -3.26 -1.77 2.66
N TYR A 56 -1.94 -1.61 2.81
CA TYR A 56 -1.04 -2.72 3.11
C TYR A 56 -0.65 -2.81 4.59
N CYS A 57 0.02 -1.77 5.11
CA CYS A 57 0.58 -1.82 6.46
C CYS A 57 -0.37 -1.33 7.55
N ARG A 58 -1.57 -0.86 7.19
CA ARG A 58 -2.60 -0.38 8.12
C ARG A 58 -2.18 0.81 9.00
N ARG A 59 -1.07 1.47 8.66
CA ARG A 59 -0.63 2.69 9.33
C ARG A 59 -1.46 3.90 8.88
N PRO A 60 -1.66 4.89 9.74
CA PRO A 60 -2.24 6.17 9.34
C PRO A 60 -1.48 6.79 8.17
N LEU A 61 -2.22 7.17 7.13
CA LEU A 61 -1.70 7.87 5.94
C LEU A 61 -1.55 9.34 6.24
N GLY A 62 -0.44 9.98 5.86
CA GLY A 62 -0.13 11.41 6.09
C GLY A 62 -1.18 12.39 5.54
N ASP A 63 -0.79 13.63 5.28
CA ASP A 63 -1.73 14.59 4.73
C ASP A 63 -2.27 14.13 3.37
N TYR A 64 -3.36 14.78 2.93
CA TYR A 64 -3.93 14.50 1.62
C TYR A 64 -2.87 14.58 0.53
N ARG A 65 -1.91 15.51 0.62
CA ARG A 65 -0.82 15.69 -0.35
C ARG A 65 0.19 14.53 -0.38
N ASP A 66 0.49 13.94 0.76
CA ASP A 66 1.54 12.90 0.89
C ASP A 66 1.02 11.48 0.62
N THR A 67 -0.30 11.34 0.43
CA THR A 67 -0.95 10.05 0.23
C THR A 67 -1.04 9.74 -1.25
N GLU A 68 -0.56 8.58 -1.68
CA GLU A 68 -0.53 8.20 -3.09
C GLU A 68 -1.65 7.21 -3.43
N LEU A 69 -2.17 7.31 -4.65
CA LEU A 69 -3.04 6.29 -5.24
C LEU A 69 -2.14 5.18 -5.80
N GLU A 70 -2.11 4.09 -5.07
CA GLU A 70 -1.41 2.86 -5.39
C GLU A 70 -2.10 2.11 -6.51
N HIS A 71 -1.32 1.62 -7.47
CA HIS A 71 -1.79 0.62 -8.43
C HIS A 71 -1.39 -0.78 -7.94
N ILE A 72 -2.37 -1.61 -7.64
CA ILE A 72 -2.16 -2.98 -7.14
C ILE A 72 -1.45 -3.82 -8.21
N ILE A 73 -1.90 -3.74 -9.46
CA ILE A 73 -1.25 -4.23 -10.67
C ILE A 73 -0.46 -3.09 -11.29
N GLU A 74 0.79 -3.34 -11.66
CA GLU A 74 1.69 -2.31 -12.19
C GLU A 74 1.20 -1.70 -13.51
N LYS A 75 0.96 -0.37 -13.51
CA LYS A 75 0.48 0.37 -14.70
C LYS A 75 1.41 0.26 -15.92
N SER A 76 2.70 0.03 -15.71
CA SER A 76 3.68 -0.10 -16.81
C SER A 76 3.62 -1.45 -17.51
N ALA A 77 3.32 -2.53 -16.77
CA ALA A 77 3.15 -3.86 -17.35
C ALA A 77 1.71 -4.10 -17.85
N HIS A 78 0.72 -3.47 -17.20
CA HIS A 78 -0.69 -3.66 -17.54
C HIS A 78 -1.44 -2.31 -17.62
N PRO A 79 -1.23 -1.51 -18.68
CA PRO A 79 -1.87 -0.20 -18.84
C PRO A 79 -3.40 -0.24 -18.82
N ALA A 80 -4.00 -1.35 -19.24
CA ALA A 80 -5.45 -1.54 -19.25
C ALA A 80 -6.11 -1.40 -17.86
N PHE A 81 -5.37 -1.69 -16.77
CA PHE A 81 -5.88 -1.55 -15.40
C PHE A 81 -5.60 -0.18 -14.77
N THR A 82 -5.06 0.80 -15.52
CA THR A 82 -4.63 2.10 -14.97
C THR A 82 -5.78 2.85 -14.28
N PHE A 83 -6.99 2.78 -14.85
CA PHE A 83 -8.18 3.47 -14.34
C PHE A 83 -9.23 2.51 -13.78
N GLU A 84 -8.89 1.23 -13.63
CA GLU A 84 -9.75 0.23 -12.98
C GLU A 84 -9.80 0.51 -11.47
N ILE A 85 -10.99 0.78 -10.92
CA ILE A 85 -11.14 1.20 -9.52
C ILE A 85 -10.61 0.14 -8.56
N ARG A 86 -10.87 -1.14 -8.82
CA ARG A 86 -10.36 -2.22 -7.97
C ARG A 86 -8.85 -2.38 -8.07
N ASN A 87 -8.20 -1.77 -9.05
CA ASN A 87 -6.75 -1.69 -9.14
C ASN A 87 -6.16 -0.54 -8.30
N LEU A 88 -6.98 0.34 -7.74
CA LEU A 88 -6.54 1.58 -7.08
C LEU A 88 -6.86 1.57 -5.58
N ALA A 89 -5.88 1.90 -4.74
CA ALA A 89 -6.05 2.04 -3.29
C ALA A 89 -5.12 3.13 -2.74
N LEU A 90 -5.32 3.60 -1.51
CA LEU A 90 -4.38 4.50 -0.85
C LEU A 90 -3.30 3.72 -0.12
N SER A 91 -2.04 4.02 -0.44
CA SER A 91 -0.86 3.47 0.24
C SER A 91 0.00 4.58 0.83
N CYS A 92 0.84 4.23 1.81
CA CYS A 92 1.89 5.12 2.25
C CYS A 92 3.08 5.02 1.29
N SER A 93 3.82 6.11 1.14
CA SER A 93 5.00 6.20 0.26
C SER A 93 6.00 5.06 0.49
N THR A 94 6.20 4.63 1.74
CA THR A 94 7.08 3.51 2.05
C THR A 94 6.61 2.18 1.43
N CYS A 95 5.31 1.89 1.47
CA CYS A 95 4.79 0.65 0.89
C CYS A 95 4.75 0.74 -0.65
N ASN A 96 4.36 1.89 -1.21
CA ASN A 96 4.40 2.14 -2.64
C ASN A 96 5.82 1.92 -3.21
N ASN A 97 6.81 2.60 -2.63
CA ASN A 97 8.22 2.49 -3.05
C ASN A 97 8.74 1.06 -2.95
N GLN A 98 8.37 0.33 -1.89
CA GLN A 98 8.81 -1.04 -1.71
C GLN A 98 8.14 -2.02 -2.69
N LYS A 99 6.88 -1.77 -3.07
CA LYS A 99 6.23 -2.52 -4.15
C LYS A 99 6.92 -2.25 -5.48
N ALA A 100 7.17 -0.97 -5.81
CA ALA A 100 7.88 -0.57 -7.02
C ALA A 100 9.28 -1.22 -7.10
N ARG A 101 10.02 -1.26 -5.98
CA ARG A 101 11.30 -1.98 -5.87
C ARG A 101 11.13 -3.47 -6.16
N SER A 102 10.12 -4.11 -5.57
CA SER A 102 9.86 -5.54 -5.78
C SER A 102 9.56 -5.87 -7.24
N TYR A 103 8.78 -5.02 -7.91
CA TYR A 103 8.52 -5.13 -9.34
C TYR A 103 9.81 -5.00 -10.16
N LYS A 104 10.63 -3.96 -9.92
CA LYS A 104 11.91 -3.77 -10.63
C LYS A 104 12.83 -4.98 -10.49
N LEU A 105 13.00 -5.49 -9.27
CA LEU A 105 13.83 -6.67 -9.01
C LEU A 105 13.30 -7.93 -9.70
N LEU A 106 11.98 -8.08 -9.84
CA LEU A 106 11.41 -9.19 -10.60
C LEU A 106 11.73 -9.04 -12.09
N CYS A 107 11.49 -7.87 -12.68
CA CYS A 107 11.81 -7.60 -14.09
C CYS A 107 13.28 -7.88 -14.41
N GLU A 108 14.21 -7.43 -13.57
CA GLU A 108 15.64 -7.69 -13.73
C GLU A 108 15.97 -9.18 -13.68
N LYS A 109 15.38 -9.93 -12.74
CA LYS A 109 15.57 -11.39 -12.63
C LYS A 109 15.06 -12.11 -13.87
N LEU A 110 13.91 -11.69 -14.41
CA LEU A 110 13.32 -12.29 -15.60
C LEU A 110 14.17 -12.01 -16.85
N LYS A 111 14.65 -10.77 -17.03
CA LYS A 111 15.58 -10.40 -18.12
C LYS A 111 16.85 -11.26 -18.09
N ARG A 112 17.47 -11.42 -16.92
CA ARG A 112 18.67 -12.27 -16.76
C ARG A 112 18.43 -13.73 -17.11
N ARG A 113 17.23 -14.27 -16.85
CA ARG A 113 16.86 -15.65 -17.21
C ARG A 113 16.62 -15.79 -18.71
N SER A 114 15.93 -14.83 -19.31
CA SER A 114 15.69 -14.81 -20.76
C SER A 114 17.01 -14.81 -21.54
N ASN A 115 17.99 -14.01 -21.10
CA ASN A 115 19.31 -13.94 -21.76
C ASN A 115 20.13 -15.24 -21.66
N LYS A 116 19.76 -16.18 -20.79
CA LYS A 116 20.42 -17.49 -20.66
C LYS A 116 19.78 -18.59 -21.50
N VAL A 117 18.56 -18.36 -22.01
CA VAL A 117 17.84 -19.34 -22.83
C VAL A 117 17.87 -18.86 -24.26
N SER A 118 18.69 -19.50 -25.09
CA SER A 118 18.73 -19.29 -26.54
C SER A 118 17.45 -19.85 -27.17
N GLY A 119 16.35 -19.08 -27.11
CA GLY A 119 15.07 -19.48 -27.69
C GLY A 119 13.89 -18.65 -27.20
N GLY A 120 13.42 -17.74 -28.06
CA GLY A 120 12.05 -17.20 -28.09
C GLY A 120 11.44 -16.74 -26.76
N GLY A 121 11.53 -15.43 -26.48
CA GLY A 121 10.92 -14.79 -25.32
C GLY A 121 9.38 -14.87 -25.32
N GLY A 122 8.82 -15.83 -24.59
CA GLY A 122 7.42 -15.81 -24.21
C GLY A 122 7.11 -14.54 -23.38
N LEU A 123 5.87 -14.05 -23.45
CA LEU A 123 5.36 -12.94 -22.63
C LEU A 123 5.39 -13.33 -21.14
N ILE A 124 6.53 -13.12 -20.47
CA ILE A 124 6.66 -13.42 -19.05
C ILE A 124 5.85 -12.41 -18.25
N ASN A 125 4.94 -12.90 -17.40
CA ASN A 125 4.26 -12.09 -16.41
C ASN A 125 5.29 -11.39 -15.50
N CYS A 126 5.46 -10.09 -15.70
CA CYS A 126 6.39 -9.28 -14.93
C CYS A 126 5.78 -8.72 -13.63
N SER A 127 4.56 -9.10 -13.27
CA SER A 127 3.91 -8.63 -12.04
C SER A 127 4.22 -9.56 -10.85
N PRO A 128 4.77 -9.04 -9.73
CA PRO A 128 4.92 -9.81 -8.50
C PRO A 128 3.57 -10.09 -7.82
N VAL A 129 2.52 -9.36 -8.22
CA VAL A 129 1.21 -9.35 -7.57
C VAL A 129 0.24 -10.32 -8.23
N LEU A 130 0.30 -10.51 -9.54
CA LEU A 130 -0.59 -11.43 -10.27
C LEU A 130 -0.08 -12.88 -10.28
N SER A 131 -1.00 -13.84 -10.24
CA SER A 131 -0.69 -15.28 -10.35
C SER A 131 -0.47 -15.73 -11.80
N ARG A 132 -1.15 -15.05 -12.74
CA ARG A 132 -1.13 -15.26 -14.18
C ARG A 132 -1.38 -13.93 -14.88
N ASN A 133 -1.08 -13.84 -16.18
CA ASN A 133 -1.57 -12.72 -16.97
C ASN A 133 -3.08 -12.87 -17.09
N ILE A 134 -3.82 -11.84 -16.66
CA ILE A 134 -5.27 -11.78 -16.78
C ILE A 134 -5.65 -10.90 -17.97
N PRO A 135 -6.72 -11.24 -18.71
CA PRO A 135 -7.23 -10.37 -19.77
C PRO A 135 -7.67 -9.03 -19.18
N PRO A 136 -7.76 -7.96 -19.99
CA PRO A 136 -8.14 -6.61 -19.55
C PRO A 136 -9.65 -6.51 -19.26
N VAL A 137 -10.13 -7.33 -18.32
CA VAL A 137 -11.51 -7.37 -17.82
C VAL A 137 -11.58 -6.80 -16.40
N ALA A 138 -12.77 -6.43 -15.95
CA ALA A 138 -12.97 -5.93 -14.59
C ALA A 138 -12.41 -6.92 -13.55
N ILE A 139 -11.57 -6.41 -12.64
CA ILE A 139 -10.97 -7.19 -11.56
C ILE A 139 -12.10 -7.69 -10.65
N SER A 140 -12.32 -9.00 -10.60
CA SER A 140 -13.46 -9.59 -9.87
C SER A 140 -13.07 -10.71 -8.93
N SER A 141 -12.01 -11.46 -9.24
CA SER A 141 -11.58 -12.62 -8.45
C SER A 141 -10.33 -12.34 -7.65
N ALA A 142 -10.39 -12.64 -6.36
CA ALA A 142 -9.21 -12.60 -5.51
C ALA A 142 -8.18 -13.67 -5.90
N ALA A 143 -8.58 -14.76 -6.56
CA ALA A 143 -7.70 -15.89 -6.90
C ALA A 143 -6.60 -15.51 -7.93
N ASP A 144 -6.81 -14.45 -8.70
CA ASP A 144 -5.84 -13.95 -9.67
C ASP A 144 -4.64 -13.23 -9.01
N PHE A 145 -4.70 -13.02 -7.69
CA PHE A 145 -3.68 -12.30 -6.94
C PHE A 145 -2.84 -13.22 -6.06
N ARG A 146 -1.53 -13.06 -6.11
CA ARG A 146 -0.56 -13.68 -5.20
C ARG A 146 -0.38 -12.89 -3.93
N TRP A 147 -0.78 -11.62 -3.92
CA TRP A 147 -0.76 -10.73 -2.76
C TRP A 147 -2.18 -10.53 -2.22
N VAL A 148 -2.29 -10.01 -1.00
CA VAL A 148 -3.58 -9.66 -0.40
C VAL A 148 -4.14 -8.44 -1.11
N HIS A 149 -5.29 -8.61 -1.77
CA HIS A 149 -5.95 -7.58 -2.55
C HIS A 149 -6.82 -6.67 -1.67
N PRO A 150 -6.58 -5.35 -1.60
CA PRO A 150 -7.28 -4.43 -0.71
C PRO A 150 -8.82 -4.43 -0.81
N HIS A 151 -9.37 -4.65 -2.00
CA HIS A 151 -10.82 -4.64 -2.24
C HIS A 151 -11.48 -6.03 -2.13
N LEU A 152 -10.73 -7.11 -2.33
CA LEU A 152 -11.30 -8.45 -2.55
C LEU A 152 -11.01 -9.41 -1.40
N ASP A 153 -9.85 -9.29 -0.78
CA ASP A 153 -9.43 -10.17 0.32
C ASP A 153 -9.79 -9.57 1.68
N VAL A 154 -10.21 -10.43 2.61
CA VAL A 154 -10.34 -10.08 4.04
C VAL A 154 -8.94 -10.14 4.67
N PHE A 155 -8.40 -9.00 5.09
CA PHE A 155 -7.00 -8.90 5.51
C PHE A 155 -6.62 -9.85 6.66
N SER A 156 -7.46 -9.96 7.69
CA SER A 156 -7.20 -10.81 8.87
C SER A 156 -7.15 -12.30 8.57
N ASN A 157 -7.70 -12.74 7.44
CA ASN A 157 -7.58 -14.12 6.95
C ASN A 157 -6.17 -14.41 6.43
N HIS A 158 -5.44 -13.38 5.97
CA HIS A 158 -4.14 -13.53 5.36
C HIS A 158 -2.98 -13.06 6.25
N ILE A 159 -3.17 -12.01 7.05
CA ILE A 159 -2.13 -11.37 7.84
C ILE A 159 -2.67 -11.01 9.23
N LYS A 160 -1.98 -11.43 10.28
CA LYS A 160 -2.24 -11.03 11.67
C LYS A 160 -1.22 -9.97 12.10
N VAL A 161 -1.68 -8.82 12.61
CA VAL A 161 -0.80 -7.77 13.15
C VAL A 161 -0.71 -7.90 14.67
N LYS A 162 0.49 -8.20 15.18
CA LYS A 162 0.79 -8.24 16.61
C LYS A 162 1.22 -6.85 17.11
N LYS A 163 1.30 -6.68 18.44
CA LYS A 163 1.86 -5.48 19.08
C LYS A 163 3.25 -5.16 18.49
N GLY A 164 3.58 -3.87 18.36
CA GLY A 164 4.82 -3.42 17.73
C GLY A 164 4.83 -3.53 16.20
N TYR A 165 3.67 -3.62 15.55
CA TYR A 165 3.53 -3.74 14.10
C TYR A 165 4.32 -4.91 13.48
N VAL A 166 4.33 -6.06 14.16
CA VAL A 166 4.88 -7.31 13.63
C VAL A 166 3.80 -8.04 12.84
N PHE A 167 4.03 -8.27 11.55
CA PHE A 167 3.08 -8.90 10.64
C PHE A 167 3.34 -10.40 10.55
N GLN A 168 2.38 -11.21 10.99
CA GLN A 168 2.45 -12.67 10.91
C GLN A 168 1.62 -13.17 9.73
N LYS A 169 2.22 -13.99 8.87
CA LYS A 169 1.49 -14.67 7.78
C LYS A 169 0.46 -15.64 8.36
N ARG A 170 -0.74 -15.68 7.77
CA ARG A 170 -1.77 -16.72 7.97
C ARG A 170 -2.07 -17.51 6.70
N SER A 171 -1.65 -16.98 5.55
CA SER A 171 -1.78 -17.63 4.25
C SER A 171 -0.55 -17.38 3.39
N LEU A 172 -0.47 -18.06 2.25
CA LEU A 172 0.58 -17.83 1.26
C LEU A 172 0.49 -16.43 0.64
N LYS A 173 -0.72 -15.89 0.42
CA LYS A 173 -0.90 -14.49 -0.02
C LYS A 173 -0.34 -13.50 0.99
N GLY A 174 -0.64 -13.72 2.26
CA GLY A 174 -0.13 -12.90 3.35
C GLY A 174 1.39 -12.95 3.44
N HIS A 175 1.97 -14.15 3.33
CA HIS A 175 3.43 -14.33 3.28
C HIS A 175 4.08 -13.52 2.14
N ARG A 176 3.58 -13.66 0.91
CA ARG A 176 4.11 -12.95 -0.27
C ARG A 176 3.98 -11.44 -0.14
N THR A 177 2.85 -10.96 0.41
CA THR A 177 2.62 -9.53 0.67
C THR A 177 3.61 -8.99 1.70
N ILE A 178 3.77 -9.68 2.83
CA ILE A 178 4.72 -9.30 3.89
C ILE A 178 6.16 -9.26 3.35
N GLN A 179 6.55 -10.25 2.55
CA GLN A 179 7.89 -10.36 1.99
C GLN A 179 8.14 -9.28 0.93
N GLY A 180 7.24 -9.15 -0.05
CA GLY A 180 7.38 -8.18 -1.13
C GLY A 180 7.40 -6.73 -0.62
N LEU A 181 6.51 -6.41 0.32
CA LEU A 181 6.49 -5.09 0.94
C LEU A 181 7.47 -4.92 2.10
N GLN A 182 8.28 -5.94 2.40
CA GLN A 182 9.22 -5.97 3.53
C GLN A 182 8.60 -5.42 4.82
N LEU A 183 7.37 -5.85 5.13
CA LEU A 183 6.63 -5.31 6.26
C LEU A 183 7.34 -5.57 7.59
N ASN A 184 8.12 -6.63 7.71
CA ASN A 184 8.88 -6.97 8.91
C ASN A 184 10.37 -6.60 8.83
N ALA A 185 10.78 -5.66 7.97
CA ALA A 185 12.15 -5.15 8.04
C ALA A 185 12.38 -4.55 9.44
N LEU A 186 13.44 -5.00 10.13
CA LEU A 186 13.69 -4.71 11.55
C LEU A 186 13.60 -3.22 11.87
N THR A 187 14.32 -2.39 11.12
CA THR A 187 14.33 -0.93 11.25
C THR A 187 12.94 -0.31 11.18
N ARG A 188 12.05 -0.86 10.34
CA ARG A 188 10.66 -0.39 10.22
C ARG A 188 9.80 -0.87 11.37
N VAL A 189 10.04 -2.07 11.88
CA VAL A 189 9.32 -2.62 13.03
C VAL A 189 9.68 -1.84 14.29
N GLU A 190 10.96 -1.56 14.52
CA GLU A 190 11.46 -0.77 15.64
C GLU A 190 10.86 0.63 15.65
N HIS A 191 10.93 1.35 14.53
CA HIS A 191 10.32 2.68 14.38
C HIS A 191 8.83 2.65 14.69
N ARG A 192 8.08 1.69 14.14
CA ARG A 192 6.64 1.58 14.38
C ARG A 192 6.30 1.21 15.81
N ALA A 193 7.08 0.34 16.43
CA ALA A 193 6.91 -0.03 17.84
C ALA A 193 7.18 1.18 18.74
N ALA A 194 8.17 2.01 18.41
CA ALA A 194 8.44 3.26 19.12
C ALA A 194 7.26 4.25 19.00
N VAL A 195 6.73 4.44 17.79
CA VAL A 195 5.54 5.27 17.55
C VAL A 195 4.33 4.76 18.36
N GLU A 196 4.05 3.45 18.34
CA GLU A 196 2.93 2.88 19.10
C GLU A 196 3.09 3.10 20.61
N LYS A 197 4.27 2.80 21.15
CA LYS A 197 4.57 2.98 22.58
C LYS A 197 4.41 4.43 23.01
N LEU A 198 4.90 5.37 22.20
CA LEU A 198 4.84 6.79 22.51
C LEU A 198 3.43 7.36 22.31
N PHE A 199 2.66 6.87 21.33
CA PHE A 199 1.26 7.24 21.12
C PHE A 199 0.38 6.87 22.32
N LEU A 200 0.59 5.69 22.91
CA LEU A 200 -0.18 5.22 24.07
C LEU A 200 0.06 6.02 25.36
N ARG A 201 1.11 6.86 25.41
CA ARG A 201 1.42 7.69 26.59
C ARG A 201 0.50 8.92 26.65
N GLN A 202 -0.02 9.20 27.84
CA GLN A 202 -0.88 10.35 28.12
C GLN A 202 -0.13 11.41 28.95
N GLY A 203 -0.33 12.68 28.58
CA GLY A 203 0.36 13.83 29.18
C GLY A 203 1.68 14.18 28.50
N PHE A 204 2.07 15.45 28.64
CA PHE A 204 3.28 16.01 28.02
C PHE A 204 4.56 15.39 28.60
N LEU A 205 4.68 15.33 29.93
CA LEU A 205 5.90 14.83 30.60
C LEU A 205 6.19 13.37 30.28
N THR A 206 5.18 12.48 30.34
CA THR A 206 5.38 11.06 30.03
C THR A 206 5.77 10.86 28.56
N SER A 207 5.22 11.67 27.66
CA SER A 207 5.55 11.66 26.24
C SER A 207 6.98 12.16 26.01
N ALA A 208 7.40 13.25 26.66
CA ALA A 208 8.76 13.77 26.58
C ALA A 208 9.80 12.75 27.09
N ILE A 209 9.58 12.15 28.25
CA ILE A 209 10.44 11.08 28.80
C ILE A 209 10.49 9.89 27.84
N GLY A 210 9.33 9.48 27.29
CA GLY A 210 9.25 8.38 26.33
C GLY A 210 10.04 8.65 25.04
N ALA A 211 10.02 9.90 24.56
CA ALA A 211 10.79 10.34 23.41
C ALA A 211 12.30 10.39 23.71
N LEU A 212 12.70 10.92 24.86
CA LEU A 212 14.09 10.92 25.33
C LEU A 212 14.64 9.49 25.41
N ALA A 213 13.86 8.55 25.93
CA ALA A 213 14.25 7.13 25.99
C ALA A 213 14.51 6.51 24.61
N GLN A 214 13.94 7.06 23.52
CA GLN A 214 14.24 6.56 22.16
C GLN A 214 15.63 6.95 21.68
N LEU A 215 16.24 8.03 22.20
CA LEU A 215 17.58 8.49 21.81
C LEU A 215 18.69 7.48 22.16
N HIS A 216 18.43 6.57 23.10
CA HIS A 216 19.37 5.51 23.43
C HIS A 216 19.55 4.50 22.27
N TYR A 217 18.51 4.31 21.44
CA TYR A 217 18.49 3.33 20.36
C TYR A 217 18.49 3.97 18.96
N HIS A 218 18.20 5.25 18.86
CA HIS A 218 17.97 5.95 17.60
C HIS A 218 18.71 7.28 17.58
N ASN A 219 19.13 7.71 16.39
CA ASN A 219 19.69 9.05 16.22
C ASN A 219 18.60 10.14 16.35
N PRO A 220 18.97 11.42 16.58
CA PRO A 220 18.00 12.50 16.76
C PRO A 220 17.01 12.67 15.61
N ALA A 221 17.44 12.46 14.35
CA ALA A 221 16.56 12.58 13.18
C ALA A 221 15.49 11.48 13.15
N GLN A 222 15.84 10.26 13.55
CA GLN A 222 14.89 9.15 13.70
C GLN A 222 13.91 9.40 14.85
N VAL A 223 14.38 9.88 15.99
CA VAL A 223 13.51 10.25 17.12
C VAL A 223 12.55 11.37 16.73
N TYR A 224 13.03 12.39 16.01
CA TYR A 224 12.18 13.43 15.44
C TYR A 224 11.08 12.84 14.55
N SER A 225 11.43 11.92 13.65
CA SER A 225 10.45 11.22 12.81
C SER A 225 9.42 10.43 13.63
N ILE A 226 9.83 9.76 14.70
CA ILE A 226 8.93 9.04 15.60
C ILE A 226 7.94 10.02 16.26
N ILE A 227 8.43 11.13 16.81
CA ILE A 227 7.59 12.16 17.45
C ILE A 227 6.61 12.76 16.45
N ALA A 228 7.08 13.12 15.25
CA ALA A 228 6.24 13.67 14.19
C ALA A 228 5.11 12.69 13.79
N ASP A 229 5.38 11.39 13.73
CA ASP A 229 4.37 10.37 13.47
C ASP A 229 3.36 10.24 14.62
N VAL A 230 3.81 10.35 15.87
CA VAL A 230 2.93 10.32 17.05
C VAL A 230 2.01 11.52 17.09
N LEU A 231 2.53 12.73 16.88
CA LEU A 231 1.73 13.96 16.88
C LEU A 231 0.67 13.90 15.78
N ARG A 232 1.05 13.48 14.57
CA ARG A 232 0.10 13.28 13.46
C ARG A 232 -0.99 12.26 13.79
N ALA A 233 -0.65 11.19 14.50
CA ALA A 233 -1.63 10.20 14.93
C ALA A 233 -2.58 10.76 16.01
N LYS A 234 -2.07 11.53 16.98
CA LYS A 234 -2.89 12.12 18.06
C LYS A 234 -3.87 13.18 17.55
N ILE A 235 -3.42 14.07 16.66
CA ILE A 235 -4.26 15.11 16.04
C ILE A 235 -5.49 14.52 15.33
N ARG A 236 -5.42 13.27 14.87
CA ARG A 236 -6.52 12.60 14.15
C ARG A 236 -7.44 11.78 15.04
N ALA A 237 -6.98 11.47 16.24
CA ALA A 237 -7.75 10.72 17.23
C ALA A 237 -8.56 11.65 18.15
N ALA A 238 -8.15 12.92 18.25
CA ALA A 238 -8.93 14.03 18.80
C ALA A 238 -10.00 14.47 17.80
#